data_AF-A0A3D6EQE5-F1
#
_entry.id   AF-A0A3D6EQE5-F1
#
_cell.length_a   1.000
_cell.length_b   1.000
_cell.length_c   1.000
_cell.angle_alpha   90.00
_cell.angle_beta   90.00
_cell.angle_gamma   90.00
#
_symmetry.space_group_name_H-M   'P 1'
#
loop_
_entity.id
_entity.type
_entity.pdbx_description
1 polymer ?
#
loop_
_entity_poly.entity_id
_entity_poly.type
_entity_poly.pdbx_seq_one_letter_code
_entity_poly.pdbx_strand_id
1 'polypeptide(L)'
;MFFNADLTPDFFFAKDGYPIVRLKRKLLGKWHHQLKTLLLNVGYYQKMLIDSMHLVEKKTGKFYSGVPHHNIDSFLRSDYQNAIEVIFYDQVKQSQRNRTRTVGDFHRSAIAYYSLAIGRGYLQYVGRKVASRILIYKQNFQEYISKYQPLLFCLNDNQHVTDKHRQKVQPFLESLFPKKSAFEK
;
A
#
# COMPACT_ATOMS: atom_id res chain seq x y z
N MET A 1 10.58 1.20 1.70
CA MET A 1 9.83 0.28 2.58
C MET A 1 10.85 -0.66 3.18
N PHE A 2 10.67 -1.08 4.42
CA PHE A 2 11.70 -1.78 5.19
C PHE A 2 11.11 -2.99 5.89
N PHE A 3 11.88 -4.08 5.92
CA PHE A 3 11.69 -5.22 6.79
C PHE A 3 12.31 -4.90 8.15
N ASN A 4 11.55 -5.02 9.22
CA ASN A 4 12.01 -4.76 10.59
C ASN A 4 11.96 -6.02 11.46
N ALA A 5 11.84 -7.17 10.80
CA ALA A 5 11.90 -8.51 11.35
C ALA A 5 12.33 -9.47 10.24
N ASP A 6 12.86 -10.63 10.61
CA ASP A 6 13.19 -11.71 9.68
C ASP A 6 11.90 -12.42 9.25
N LEU A 7 11.36 -12.02 8.10
CA LEU A 7 10.10 -12.54 7.56
C LEU A 7 10.37 -13.67 6.55
N THR A 8 9.60 -14.75 6.67
CA THR A 8 9.61 -15.87 5.72
C THR A 8 8.56 -15.68 4.61
N PRO A 9 8.60 -16.46 3.51
CA PRO A 9 7.58 -16.41 2.46
C PRO A 9 6.13 -16.61 2.96
N ASP A 10 5.93 -17.37 4.04
CA ASP A 10 4.60 -17.60 4.66
C ASP A 10 3.98 -16.32 5.22
N PHE A 11 4.79 -15.28 5.46
CA PHE A 11 4.26 -13.97 5.77
C PHE A 11 3.53 -13.36 4.56
N PHE A 12 3.91 -13.69 3.33
CA PHE A 12 3.37 -13.08 2.11
C PHE A 12 2.34 -13.95 1.40
N PHE A 13 2.45 -15.27 1.54
CA PHE A 13 1.64 -16.25 0.82
C PHE A 13 1.05 -17.28 1.78
N ALA A 14 -0.18 -17.71 1.49
CA ALA A 14 -0.79 -18.84 2.18
C ALA A 14 -0.23 -20.18 1.66
N LYS A 15 -0.60 -21.29 2.31
CA LYS A 15 -0.10 -22.63 1.98
C LYS A 15 -0.42 -23.08 0.54
N ASP A 16 -1.47 -22.52 -0.06
CA ASP A 16 -1.87 -22.78 -1.45
C ASP A 16 -1.13 -21.88 -2.46
N GLY A 17 -0.22 -21.03 -2.01
CA GLY A 17 0.55 -20.10 -2.83
C GLY A 17 -0.16 -18.78 -3.13
N TYR A 18 -1.40 -18.56 -2.66
CA TYR A 18 -2.08 -17.28 -2.88
C TYR A 18 -1.62 -16.17 -1.94
N PRO A 19 -1.54 -14.91 -2.42
CA PRO A 19 -1.06 -13.79 -1.63
C PRO A 19 -1.98 -13.44 -0.45
N ILE A 20 -1.39 -13.09 0.68
CA ILE A 20 -2.08 -12.45 1.80
C ILE A 20 -2.19 -10.94 1.52
N VAL A 21 -3.39 -10.48 1.20
CA VAL A 21 -3.69 -9.07 0.93
C VAL A 21 -4.01 -8.32 2.22
N ARG A 22 -3.08 -7.44 2.62
CA ARG A 22 -3.15 -6.71 3.89
C ARG A 22 -3.82 -5.35 3.77
N LEU A 23 -4.98 -5.21 4.40
CA LEU A 23 -5.74 -3.97 4.44
C LEU A 23 -5.87 -3.43 5.87
N LYS A 24 -6.07 -2.14 6.01
CA LYS A 24 -6.53 -1.48 7.24
C LYS A 24 -8.04 -1.35 7.15
N ARG A 25 -8.73 -1.92 8.16
CA ARG A 25 -10.19 -1.95 8.21
C ARG A 25 -10.75 -0.53 8.23
N LYS A 26 -11.83 -0.31 7.48
CA LYS A 26 -12.64 0.92 7.54
C LYS A 26 -14.02 0.56 8.06
N LEU A 27 -14.48 1.32 9.06
CA LEU A 27 -15.83 1.20 9.60
C LEU A 27 -16.82 1.72 8.56
N LEU A 28 -18.03 1.16 8.49
CA LEU A 28 -19.12 1.56 7.58
C LEU A 28 -18.94 1.18 6.09
N GLY A 29 -17.98 0.32 5.74
CA GLY A 29 -17.91 -0.26 4.39
C GLY A 29 -17.75 0.81 3.29
N LYS A 30 -18.61 0.76 2.27
CA LYS A 30 -18.66 1.74 1.16
C LYS A 30 -18.97 3.17 1.64
N TRP A 31 -19.89 3.29 2.60
CA TRP A 31 -20.33 4.58 3.14
C TRP A 31 -19.19 5.37 3.77
N HIS A 32 -18.16 4.69 4.31
CA HIS A 32 -16.95 5.36 4.81
C HIS A 32 -16.37 6.33 3.80
N HIS A 33 -16.21 5.86 2.56
CA HIS A 33 -15.52 6.61 1.51
C HIS A 33 -16.44 7.67 0.93
N GLN A 34 -17.73 7.34 0.73
CA GLN A 34 -18.73 8.29 0.22
C GLN A 34 -18.93 9.47 1.17
N LEU A 35 -19.14 9.22 2.47
CA LEU A 35 -19.27 10.28 3.47
C LEU A 35 -17.99 11.11 3.54
N LYS A 36 -16.83 10.47 3.48
CA LYS A 36 -15.55 11.18 3.52
C LYS A 36 -15.35 12.07 2.30
N THR A 37 -15.73 11.64 1.10
CA THR A 37 -15.63 12.46 -0.13
C THR A 37 -16.63 13.60 -0.15
N LEU A 38 -17.81 13.43 0.46
CA LEU A 38 -18.82 14.48 0.55
C LEU A 38 -18.44 15.55 1.57
N LEU A 39 -17.87 15.15 2.71
CA LEU A 39 -17.59 16.05 3.82
C LEU A 39 -16.20 16.69 3.77
N LEU A 40 -15.24 16.10 3.04
CA LEU A 40 -13.84 16.53 3.06
C LEU A 40 -13.22 16.53 1.65
N ASN A 41 -12.36 17.51 1.40
CA ASN A 41 -11.49 17.49 0.22
C ASN A 41 -10.40 16.42 0.40
N VAL A 42 -10.60 15.26 -0.22
CA VAL A 42 -9.67 14.14 -0.14
C VAL A 42 -8.46 14.35 -1.06
N GLY A 43 -7.26 14.05 -0.56
CA GLY A 43 -6.03 14.15 -1.36
C GLY A 43 -5.95 13.13 -2.50
N TYR A 44 -5.07 13.39 -3.47
CA TYR A 44 -4.87 12.59 -4.70
C TYR A 44 -4.80 11.08 -4.45
N TYR A 45 -3.94 10.63 -3.53
CA TYR A 45 -3.78 9.21 -3.21
C TYR A 45 -5.11 8.55 -2.78
N GLN A 46 -5.91 9.25 -1.96
CA GLN A 46 -7.18 8.72 -1.47
C GLN A 46 -8.21 8.62 -2.60
N LYS A 47 -8.23 9.58 -3.54
CA LYS A 47 -9.10 9.53 -4.72
C LYS A 47 -8.77 8.31 -5.58
N MET A 48 -7.50 8.15 -5.96
CA MET A 48 -7.04 7.01 -6.76
C MET A 48 -7.29 5.65 -6.09
N LEU A 49 -7.23 5.61 -4.75
CA LEU A 49 -7.58 4.42 -4.00
C LEU A 49 -9.06 4.04 -4.14
N ILE A 50 -9.95 5.02 -4.01
CA ILE A 50 -11.40 4.85 -4.15
C ILE A 50 -11.73 4.46 -5.59
N ASP A 51 -11.10 5.13 -6.56
CA ASP A 51 -11.25 4.80 -7.99
C ASP A 51 -10.83 3.35 -8.26
N SER A 52 -9.76 2.86 -7.63
CA SER A 52 -9.36 1.45 -7.74
C SER A 52 -10.40 0.49 -7.19
N MET A 53 -11.02 0.81 -6.05
CA MET A 53 -12.06 -0.04 -5.46
C MET A 53 -13.27 -0.15 -6.40
N HIS A 54 -13.71 0.97 -6.96
CA HIS A 54 -14.81 1.01 -7.92
C HIS A 54 -14.45 0.38 -9.27
N LEU A 55 -13.20 0.52 -9.72
CA LEU A 55 -12.73 -0.11 -10.94
C LEU A 55 -12.81 -1.65 -10.84
N VAL A 56 -12.36 -2.22 -9.72
CA VAL A 56 -12.48 -3.67 -9.49
C VAL A 56 -13.93 -4.08 -9.34
N GLU A 57 -14.74 -3.31 -8.61
CA GLU A 57 -16.17 -3.56 -8.47
C GLU A 57 -16.88 -3.60 -9.83
N LYS A 58 -16.61 -2.63 -10.72
CA LYS A 58 -17.20 -2.59 -12.05
C LYS A 58 -16.84 -3.82 -12.89
N LYS A 59 -15.65 -4.38 -12.70
CA LYS A 59 -15.15 -5.54 -13.45
C LYS A 59 -15.57 -6.89 -12.86
N THR A 60 -15.82 -6.96 -11.55
CA THR A 60 -15.95 -8.24 -10.83
C THR A 60 -17.19 -8.35 -9.96
N GLY A 61 -17.94 -7.25 -9.76
CA GLY A 61 -19.07 -7.17 -8.84
C GLY A 61 -18.70 -7.11 -7.35
N LYS A 62 -17.41 -7.19 -6.99
CA LYS A 62 -16.94 -7.23 -5.60
C LYS A 62 -16.26 -5.92 -5.19
N PHE A 63 -16.62 -5.43 -4.01
CA PHE A 63 -16.06 -4.19 -3.43
C PHE A 63 -15.36 -4.46 -2.10
N TYR A 64 -14.16 -3.90 -1.94
CA TYR A 64 -13.38 -4.00 -0.71
C TYR A 64 -13.11 -2.60 -0.14
N SER A 65 -13.68 -2.30 1.03
CA SER A 65 -13.56 -0.97 1.66
C SER A 65 -12.25 -0.74 2.42
N GLY A 66 -11.51 -1.81 2.71
CA GLY A 66 -10.23 -1.74 3.41
C GLY A 66 -9.19 -0.98 2.60
N VAL A 67 -8.37 -0.17 3.25
CA VAL A 67 -7.30 0.57 2.56
C VAL A 67 -5.97 -0.19 2.67
N PRO A 68 -5.10 -0.22 1.65
CA PRO A 68 -3.84 -0.93 1.73
C PRO A 68 -3.01 -0.43 2.90
N HIS A 69 -2.33 -1.36 3.56
CA HIS A 69 -1.50 -1.11 4.73
C HIS A 69 -0.33 -0.13 4.50
N HIS A 70 -0.02 0.17 3.23
CA HIS A 70 1.00 1.10 2.75
C HIS A 70 2.43 0.57 2.98
N ASN A 71 2.63 -0.71 2.70
CA ASN A 71 3.91 -1.39 2.78
C ASN A 71 4.07 -2.40 1.64
N ILE A 72 5.01 -3.34 1.76
CA ILE A 72 5.29 -4.37 0.76
C ILE A 72 4.04 -5.24 0.55
N ASP A 73 3.64 -5.38 -0.72
CA ASP A 73 2.47 -6.16 -1.14
C ASP A 73 2.93 -7.45 -1.82
N SER A 74 2.18 -8.54 -1.66
CA SER A 74 2.38 -9.79 -2.39
C SER A 74 1.35 -9.94 -3.50
N PHE A 75 1.75 -10.56 -4.60
CA PHE A 75 0.88 -10.86 -5.73
C PHE A 75 1.44 -12.04 -6.52
N LEU A 76 0.57 -12.74 -7.24
CA LEU A 76 0.99 -13.71 -8.26
C LEU A 76 1.29 -12.99 -9.56
N ARG A 77 2.38 -13.37 -10.22
CA ARG A 77 2.77 -12.80 -11.52
C ARG A 77 1.68 -13.01 -12.57
N SER A 78 1.07 -14.19 -12.62
CA SER A 78 -0.03 -14.51 -13.55
C SER A 78 -1.22 -13.57 -13.36
N ASP A 79 -1.58 -13.31 -12.11
CA ASP A 79 -2.76 -12.52 -11.77
C ASP A 79 -2.50 -11.03 -12.02
N TYR A 80 -1.28 -10.58 -11.71
CA TYR A 80 -0.81 -9.24 -12.06
C TYR A 80 -0.84 -9.04 -13.58
N GLN A 81 -0.28 -9.98 -14.34
CA GLN A 81 -0.26 -9.91 -15.80
C GLN A 81 -1.68 -9.84 -16.37
N ASN A 82 -2.56 -10.76 -15.96
CA ASN A 82 -3.95 -10.76 -16.41
C ASN A 82 -4.69 -9.45 -16.02
N ALA A 83 -4.43 -8.93 -14.81
CA ALA A 83 -5.00 -7.66 -14.38
C ALA A 83 -4.61 -6.51 -15.30
N ILE A 84 -3.33 -6.42 -15.67
CA ILE A 84 -2.79 -5.32 -16.48
C ILE A 84 -3.14 -5.46 -17.96
N GLU A 85 -2.96 -6.66 -18.52
CA GLU A 85 -3.04 -6.90 -19.96
C GLU A 85 -4.46 -7.17 -20.46
N VAL A 86 -5.36 -7.60 -19.56
CA VAL A 86 -6.72 -8.00 -19.95
C VAL A 86 -7.77 -7.19 -19.18
N ILE A 87 -7.77 -7.27 -17.85
CA ILE A 87 -8.90 -6.77 -17.06
C ILE A 87 -8.96 -5.24 -17.03
N PHE A 88 -7.81 -4.59 -16.84
CA PHE A 88 -7.66 -3.14 -16.70
C PHE A 88 -6.86 -2.50 -17.84
N TYR A 89 -6.73 -3.19 -18.98
CA TYR A 89 -5.92 -2.77 -20.11
C TYR A 89 -6.19 -1.32 -20.53
N ASP A 90 -7.46 -0.94 -20.72
CA ASP A 90 -7.82 0.40 -21.16
C ASP A 90 -7.39 1.47 -20.14
N GLN A 91 -7.59 1.21 -18.84
CA GLN A 91 -7.22 2.13 -17.77
C GLN A 91 -5.69 2.29 -17.69
N VAL A 92 -4.96 1.18 -17.80
CA VAL A 92 -3.49 1.21 -17.83
C VAL A 92 -2.99 2.00 -19.04
N LYS A 93 -3.52 1.71 -20.23
CA LYS A 93 -3.15 2.40 -21.47
C LYS A 93 -3.45 3.88 -21.43
N GLN A 94 -4.58 4.28 -20.84
CA GLN A 94 -4.93 5.68 -20.66
C GLN A 94 -3.93 6.39 -19.73
N SER A 95 -3.49 5.73 -18.67
CA SER A 95 -2.56 6.27 -17.68
C SER A 95 -1.18 6.57 -18.24
N GLN A 96 -0.75 5.80 -19.26
CA GLN A 96 0.54 5.96 -19.91
C GLN A 96 0.68 7.27 -20.71
N ARG A 97 -0.42 8.00 -20.92
CA ARG A 97 -0.39 9.34 -21.55
C ARG A 97 0.16 10.41 -20.62
N ASN A 98 0.11 10.18 -19.31
CA ASN A 98 0.52 11.15 -18.30
C ASN A 98 1.99 10.92 -17.92
N ARG A 99 2.80 12.00 -17.98
CA ARG A 99 4.22 11.94 -17.59
C ARG A 99 4.40 11.73 -16.08
N THR A 100 3.52 12.33 -15.30
CA THR A 100 3.46 12.19 -13.85
C THR A 100 2.08 11.68 -13.46
N ARG A 101 2.02 10.92 -12.36
CA ARG A 101 0.77 10.34 -11.88
C ARG A 101 -0.27 11.43 -11.63
N THR A 102 -1.47 11.27 -12.19
CA THR A 102 -2.60 12.17 -12.03
C THR A 102 -3.88 11.43 -11.61
N VAL A 103 -4.93 12.19 -11.28
CA VAL A 103 -6.26 11.62 -10.99
C VAL A 103 -6.79 10.89 -12.21
N GLY A 104 -7.36 9.71 -11.99
CA GLY A 104 -7.85 8.84 -13.06
C GLY A 104 -6.81 7.84 -13.58
N ASP A 105 -5.53 7.99 -13.22
CA ASP A 105 -4.54 6.97 -13.53
C ASP A 105 -4.82 5.66 -12.77
N PHE A 106 -4.49 4.55 -13.42
CA PHE A 106 -4.48 3.23 -12.84
C PHE A 106 -3.56 3.21 -11.61
N HIS A 107 -4.13 2.79 -10.50
CA HIS A 107 -3.42 2.72 -9.24
C HIS A 107 -3.21 1.27 -8.83
N ARG A 108 -1.98 0.96 -8.41
CA ARG A 108 -1.53 -0.41 -8.10
C ARG A 108 -2.39 -1.18 -7.10
N SER A 109 -3.14 -0.48 -6.23
CA SER A 109 -4.05 -1.14 -5.28
C SER A 109 -5.17 -1.92 -5.95
N ALA A 110 -5.55 -1.58 -7.19
CA ALA A 110 -6.53 -2.34 -7.96
C ALA A 110 -6.13 -3.82 -8.09
N ILE A 111 -4.84 -4.12 -8.16
CA ILE A 111 -4.32 -5.50 -8.29
C ILE A 111 -4.61 -6.31 -7.04
N ALA A 112 -4.39 -5.72 -5.86
CA ALA A 112 -4.68 -6.37 -4.58
C ALA A 112 -6.19 -6.61 -4.38
N TYR A 113 -7.04 -5.67 -4.79
CA TYR A 113 -8.50 -5.89 -4.76
C TYR A 113 -8.94 -6.92 -5.79
N TYR A 114 -8.30 -6.94 -6.96
CA TYR A 114 -8.61 -7.90 -8.02
C TYR A 114 -8.27 -9.33 -7.60
N SER A 115 -7.11 -9.57 -6.99
CA SER A 115 -6.75 -10.90 -6.47
C SER A 115 -7.74 -11.39 -5.42
N LEU A 116 -8.22 -10.51 -4.53
CA LEU A 116 -9.30 -10.83 -3.60
C LEU A 116 -10.60 -11.16 -4.35
N ALA A 117 -10.96 -10.35 -5.35
CA ALA A 117 -12.22 -10.50 -6.08
C ALA A 117 -12.32 -11.83 -6.83
N ILE A 118 -11.22 -12.29 -7.42
CA ILE A 118 -11.18 -13.58 -8.14
C ILE A 118 -10.94 -14.78 -7.23
N GLY A 119 -10.86 -14.58 -5.90
CA GLY A 119 -10.65 -15.67 -4.93
C GLY A 119 -9.22 -16.20 -4.90
N ARG A 120 -8.25 -15.46 -5.44
CA ARG A 120 -6.82 -15.82 -5.49
C ARG A 120 -6.00 -14.90 -4.60
N GLY A 121 -6.56 -14.57 -3.45
CA GLY A 121 -5.92 -13.77 -2.41
C GLY A 121 -6.69 -13.83 -1.11
N TYR A 122 -5.97 -13.82 0.01
CA TYR A 122 -6.55 -13.88 1.34
C TYR A 122 -6.54 -12.51 2.01
N LEU A 123 -7.73 -12.01 2.35
CA LEU A 123 -7.86 -10.75 3.05
C LEU A 123 -7.40 -10.89 4.51
N GLN A 124 -6.42 -10.07 4.90
CA GLN A 124 -6.00 -9.92 6.29
C GLN A 124 -6.09 -8.46 6.71
N TYR A 125 -6.87 -8.17 7.75
CA TYR A 125 -6.87 -6.84 8.34
C TYR A 125 -5.72 -6.68 9.32
N VAL A 126 -4.96 -5.60 9.19
CA VAL A 126 -3.71 -5.40 9.94
C VAL A 126 -3.61 -4.04 10.62
N GLY A 127 -2.89 -4.03 11.74
CA GLY A 127 -2.60 -2.84 12.54
C GLY A 127 -1.13 -2.42 12.46
N ARG A 128 -0.73 -1.51 13.36
CA ARG A 128 0.62 -0.93 13.42
C ARG A 128 1.73 -1.94 13.70
N LYS A 129 1.42 -3.02 14.45
CA LYS A 129 2.36 -4.12 14.71
C LYS A 129 2.79 -4.86 13.44
N VAL A 130 1.94 -4.91 12.42
CA VAL A 130 2.29 -5.56 11.15
C VAL A 130 2.90 -4.56 10.18
N ALA A 131 2.24 -3.41 10.01
CA ALA A 131 2.62 -2.46 8.97
C ALA A 131 2.42 -1.00 9.40
N SER A 132 3.52 -0.27 9.43
CA SER A 132 3.55 1.12 9.88
C SER A 132 3.98 2.09 8.79
N ARG A 133 3.21 3.18 8.63
CA ARG A 133 3.56 4.33 7.79
C ARG A 133 4.00 5.46 8.72
N ILE A 134 5.29 5.74 8.74
CA ILE A 134 5.92 6.76 9.58
C ILE A 134 6.13 8.01 8.70
N LEU A 135 5.63 9.15 9.16
CA LEU A 135 5.72 10.41 8.43
C LEU A 135 7.01 11.14 8.83
N ILE A 136 7.84 11.49 7.86
CA ILE A 136 9.19 12.03 8.10
C ILE A 136 9.12 13.37 8.87
N TYR A 137 8.16 14.23 8.56
CA TYR A 137 8.02 15.53 9.24
C TYR A 137 7.66 15.43 10.74
N LYS A 138 7.22 14.26 11.24
CA LYS A 138 6.92 14.05 12.67
C LYS A 138 8.16 13.81 13.52
N GLN A 139 9.30 13.45 12.90
CA GLN A 139 10.61 13.32 13.55
C GLN A 139 10.69 12.37 14.77
N ASN A 140 9.68 11.53 14.99
CA ASN A 140 9.59 10.61 16.14
C ASN A 140 9.82 9.15 15.73
N PHE A 141 10.74 8.91 14.79
CA PHE A 141 10.90 7.60 14.13
C PHE A 141 11.26 6.51 15.13
N GLN A 142 12.26 6.76 15.98
CA GLN A 142 12.74 5.80 16.97
C GLN A 142 11.64 5.47 18.00
N GLU A 143 10.95 6.48 18.52
CA GLU A 143 9.82 6.29 19.44
C GLU A 143 8.73 5.41 18.79
N TYR A 144 8.42 5.66 17.51
CA TYR A 144 7.41 4.90 16.78
C TYR A 144 7.82 3.43 16.60
N ILE A 145 9.08 3.17 16.23
CA ILE A 145 9.60 1.80 16.10
C ILE A 145 9.59 1.09 17.46
N SER A 146 10.11 1.74 18.51
CA SER A 146 10.16 1.15 19.85
C SER A 146 8.76 0.84 20.40
N LYS A 147 7.78 1.70 20.13
CA LYS A 147 6.40 1.55 20.61
C LYS A 147 5.63 0.43 19.91
N TYR A 148 5.69 0.37 18.58
CA TYR A 148 4.83 -0.54 17.80
C TYR A 148 5.54 -1.81 17.32
N GLN A 149 6.87 -1.81 17.29
CA GLN A 149 7.72 -2.88 16.76
C GLN A 149 7.13 -3.49 15.48
N PRO A 150 6.92 -2.67 14.44
CA PRO A 150 6.24 -3.12 13.24
C PRO A 150 7.06 -4.20 12.53
N LEU A 151 6.44 -5.22 11.95
CA LEU A 151 7.13 -6.19 11.10
C LEU A 151 7.64 -5.53 9.80
N LEU A 152 6.82 -4.65 9.22
CA LEU A 152 7.16 -3.82 8.07
C LEU A 152 6.94 -2.34 8.39
N PHE A 153 7.82 -1.46 7.92
CA PHE A 153 7.57 -0.01 7.99
C PHE A 153 7.96 0.74 6.72
N CYS A 154 7.41 1.93 6.53
CA CYS A 154 7.87 2.87 5.53
C CYS A 154 8.03 4.26 6.11
N LEU A 155 9.09 4.95 5.72
CA LEU A 155 9.25 6.38 5.91
C LEU A 155 8.57 7.10 4.75
N ASN A 156 7.82 8.16 5.02
CA ASN A 156 7.02 8.84 4.01
C ASN A 156 7.23 10.34 4.03
N ASP A 157 7.62 10.84 2.85
CA ASP A 157 7.75 12.25 2.52
C ASP A 157 6.38 12.81 2.08
N ASN A 158 6.17 14.11 2.30
CA ASN A 158 5.04 14.87 1.80
C ASN A 158 5.41 16.37 1.71
N GLN A 159 4.48 17.21 1.27
CA GLN A 159 4.69 18.66 1.09
C GLN A 159 5.10 19.43 2.36
N HIS A 160 5.07 18.80 3.55
CA HIS A 160 5.48 19.40 4.81
C HIS A 160 6.93 19.01 5.21
N VAL A 161 7.63 18.21 4.42
CA VAL A 161 9.00 17.76 4.70
C VAL A 161 10.02 18.76 4.18
N THR A 162 10.92 19.19 5.07
CA THR A 162 12.05 20.06 4.77
C THR A 162 13.33 19.23 4.66
N ASP A 163 14.42 19.82 4.15
CA ASP A 163 15.71 19.13 4.07
C ASP A 163 16.27 18.78 5.45
N LYS A 164 15.99 19.60 6.47
CA LYS A 164 16.31 19.27 7.87
C LYS A 164 15.59 18.01 8.34
N HIS A 165 14.34 17.78 7.92
CA HIS A 165 13.65 16.54 8.21
C HIS A 165 14.28 15.34 7.49
N ARG A 166 14.71 15.51 6.22
CA ARG A 166 15.36 14.46 5.41
C ARG A 166 16.71 14.03 5.98
N GLN A 167 17.50 14.98 6.47
CA GLN A 167 18.80 14.71 7.10
C GLN A 167 18.70 13.75 8.31
N LYS A 168 17.55 13.67 8.97
CA LYS A 168 17.34 12.75 10.11
C LYS A 168 17.06 11.30 9.69
N VAL A 169 16.77 11.05 8.40
CA VAL A 169 16.40 9.71 7.92
C VAL A 169 17.61 8.77 7.93
N GLN A 170 18.74 9.22 7.40
CA GLN A 170 19.93 8.39 7.29
C GLN A 170 20.45 7.90 8.65
N PRO A 171 20.71 8.76 9.67
CA PRO A 171 21.19 8.29 10.97
C PRO A 171 20.23 7.29 11.65
N PHE A 172 18.92 7.46 11.45
CA PHE A 172 17.92 6.54 11.97
C PHE A 172 17.91 5.19 11.25
N LEU A 173 18.12 5.17 9.93
CA LEU A 173 18.21 3.90 9.20
C LEU A 173 19.52 3.17 9.50
N GLU A 174 20.63 3.90 9.64
CA GLU A 174 21.93 3.34 10.01
C GLU A 174 21.92 2.75 11.44
N SER A 175 21.12 3.30 12.36
CA SER A 175 20.96 2.72 13.70
C SER A 175 20.16 1.41 13.69
N LEU A 176 19.22 1.23 12.76
CA LEU A 176 18.42 0.01 12.62
C LEU A 176 19.11 -1.05 11.74
N PHE A 177 19.80 -0.61 10.70
CA PHE A 177 20.45 -1.44 9.69
C PHE A 177 21.92 -1.04 9.55
N PRO A 178 22.76 -1.32 10.57
CA PRO A 178 24.17 -0.90 10.57
C PRO A 178 25.01 -1.64 9.51
N LYS A 179 24.51 -2.77 9.01
CA LYS A 179 25.16 -3.54 7.94
C LYS A 179 24.44 -3.23 6.64
N LYS A 180 25.16 -2.61 5.69
CA LYS A 180 24.70 -2.36 4.33
C LYS A 180 24.24 -3.67 3.69
N SER A 181 23.12 -3.63 2.97
CA SER A 181 22.62 -4.80 2.25
C SER A 181 23.56 -5.16 1.10
N ALA A 182 23.80 -6.45 0.86
CA ALA A 182 24.58 -6.90 -0.31
C ALA A 182 23.94 -6.48 -1.66
N PHE A 183 22.67 -6.10 -1.65
CA PHE A 183 21.94 -5.60 -2.83
C PHE A 183 22.06 -4.09 -3.03
N GLU A 184 22.56 -3.36 -2.04
CA GLU A 184 22.85 -1.93 -2.18
C GLU A 184 24.23 -1.78 -2.83
N LYS A 185 24.23 -1.52 -4.15
CA LYS A 185 25.45 -1.20 -4.90
C LYS A 185 25.85 0.24 -4.61
#